data_AF-A0A9D1GRH5-F1
#
_entry.id   AF-A0A9D1GRH5-F1
#
_cell.length_a   1.000
_cell.length_b   1.000
_cell.length_c   1.000
_cell.angle_alpha   90.00
_cell.angle_beta   90.00
_cell.angle_gamma   90.00
#
_symmetry.space_group_name_H-M   'P 1'
#
loop_
_entity.id
_entity.type
_entity.pdbx_description
1 polymer ?
#
loop_
_entity_poly.entity_id
_entity_poly.type
_entity_poly.pdbx_seq_one_letter_code
_entity_poly.pdbx_strand_id
1 'polypeptide(L)' 'EDYLATNRFYEPVVQKMKNRLGEEYEETLWCVYGVKESYLEALLKAIDLKYGSFEGYIRNGLQFSVEDQRKLKEIYLGD' A
#
# COMPACT_ATOMS: atom_id res chain seq x y z
N GLU A 1 -7.18 2.73 -6.45
CA GLU A 1 -7.24 4.20 -6.55
C GLU A 1 -6.64 4.91 -5.33
N ASP A 2 -7.12 4.62 -4.12
CA ASP A 2 -6.62 5.26 -2.89
C ASP A 2 -5.10 5.09 -2.66
N TYR A 3 -4.57 3.88 -2.88
CA TYR A 3 -3.12 3.63 -2.80
C TYR A 3 -2.30 4.58 -3.69
N LEU A 4 -2.71 4.81 -4.93
CA LEU A 4 -2.00 5.71 -5.85
C LEU A 4 -2.17 7.19 -5.47
N ALA A 5 -3.16 7.54 -4.65
CA ALA A 5 -3.33 8.89 -4.13
C ALA A 5 -2.15 9.32 -3.24
N THR A 6 -1.40 8.38 -2.65
CA THR A 6 -0.15 8.64 -1.94
C THR A 6 0.84 9.45 -2.78
N ASN A 7 0.88 9.24 -4.11
CA ASN A 7 1.76 10.00 -4.97
C ASN A 7 1.41 11.49 -4.99
N ARG A 8 0.12 11.85 -5.00
CA ARG A 8 -0.32 13.26 -4.91
C ARG A 8 0.07 13.90 -3.59
N PHE A 9 0.04 13.13 -2.49
CA PHE A 9 0.47 13.62 -1.18
C PHE A 9 1.97 13.93 -1.15
N TYR A 10 2.80 13.10 -1.79
CA TYR A 10 4.26 13.29 -1.79
C TYR A 10 4.79 14.17 -2.91
N GLU A 11 3.97 14.53 -3.90
CA GLU A 11 4.37 15.39 -5.02
C GLU A 11 5.04 16.71 -4.59
N PRO A 12 4.52 17.45 -3.57
CA PRO A 12 5.21 18.65 -3.08
C PRO A 12 6.59 18.36 -2.47
N VAL A 13 6.75 17.22 -1.80
CA VAL A 13 8.02 16.80 -1.20
C VAL A 13 9.02 16.43 -2.29
N VAL A 14 8.59 15.67 -3.29
CA VAL A 14 9.42 15.30 -4.43
C VAL A 14 9.86 16.54 -5.20
N GLN A 15 8.94 17.48 -5.48
CA GLN A 15 9.30 18.73 -6.17
C GLN A 15 10.29 19.58 -5.36
N LYS A 16 10.10 19.69 -4.03
CA LYS A 16 11.04 20.40 -3.15
C LYS A 16 12.43 19.77 -3.17
N MET A 17 12.50 18.45 -3.12
CA MET A 17 13.77 17.71 -3.14
C MET A 17 14.44 17.75 -4.52
N LYS A 18 13.66 17.66 -5.60
CA LYS A 18 14.12 17.82 -6.98
C LYS A 18 14.78 19.20 -7.18
N ASN A 19 14.13 20.26 -6.71
CA ASN A 19 14.70 21.62 -6.77
C ASN A 19 16.00 21.77 -5.97
N ARG A 20 16.23 20.94 -4.95
CA ARG A 20 17.43 21.00 -4.10
C ARG A 20 18.57 20.11 -4.62
N LEU A 21 18.24 18.97 -5.22
CA LEU A 21 19.21 17.94 -5.57
C LEU A 21 19.53 17.88 -7.07
N GLY A 22 18.61 18.35 -7.93
CA GLY A 22 18.71 18.24 -9.38
C GLY A 22 17.63 17.33 -9.98
N GLU A 23 17.32 17.53 -11.26
CA GLU A 23 16.32 16.74 -12.00
C GLU A 23 16.72 15.27 -12.15
N GLU A 24 18.02 14.97 -12.18
CA GLU A 24 18.55 13.61 -12.30
C GLU A 24 18.15 12.70 -11.13
N TYR A 25 17.72 13.28 -10.00
CA TYR A 25 17.25 12.55 -8.83
C TYR A 25 15.73 12.29 -8.83
N GLU A 26 14.97 12.78 -9.82
CA GLU A 26 13.51 12.68 -9.83
C GLU A 26 13.01 11.23 -9.71
N GLU A 27 13.58 10.31 -10.49
CA GLU A 27 13.19 8.90 -10.43
C GLU A 27 13.53 8.28 -9.06
N THR A 28 14.70 8.59 -8.52
CA THR A 28 15.12 8.10 -7.19
C THR A 28 14.19 8.61 -6.10
N LEU A 29 13.79 9.88 -6.17
CA LEU A 29 12.85 10.49 -5.23
C LEU A 29 11.48 9.82 -5.30
N TRP A 30 10.97 9.55 -6.51
CA TRP A 30 9.70 8.82 -6.68
C TRP A 30 9.80 7.35 -6.26
N CYS A 31 10.96 6.71 -6.37
CA CYS A 31 11.18 5.37 -5.81
C CYS A 31 11.16 5.33 -4.28
N VAL A 32 11.60 6.40 -3.61
CA VAL A 32 11.66 6.48 -2.14
C VAL A 32 10.34 6.92 -1.53
N TYR A 33 9.70 7.94 -2.10
CA TYR A 33 8.49 8.55 -1.52
C TYR A 33 7.20 8.05 -2.17
N GLY A 34 7.27 7.71 -3.45
CA GLY A 34 6.10 7.31 -4.22
C GLY A 34 5.76 5.84 -4.09
N VAL A 35 4.67 5.49 -4.73
CA VAL A 35 4.15 4.14 -4.85
C VAL A 35 3.85 3.80 -6.30
N LYS A 36 3.98 2.52 -6.64
CA LYS A 36 3.64 1.96 -7.95
C LYS A 36 2.68 0.80 -7.74
N GLU A 37 1.73 0.63 -8.65
CA GLU A 37 0.79 -0.50 -8.60
C GLU A 37 1.49 -1.85 -8.47
N SER A 38 2.62 -2.02 -9.17
CA SER A 38 3.46 -3.22 -9.11
C SER A 38 3.97 -3.58 -7.71
N TYR A 39 4.11 -2.62 -6.79
CA TYR A 39 4.51 -2.89 -5.41
C TYR A 39 3.39 -3.60 -4.64
N LEU A 40 2.14 -3.16 -4.86
CA LEU A 40 0.96 -3.80 -4.28
C LEU A 40 0.73 -5.18 -4.89
N GLU A 41 0.89 -5.32 -6.20
CA GLU A 41 0.79 -6.61 -6.89
C GLU A 41 1.85 -7.62 -6.37
N ALA A 42 3.09 -7.17 -6.16
CA ALA A 42 4.15 -8.01 -5.63
C ALA A 42 3.79 -8.52 -4.22
N LEU A 43 3.21 -7.67 -3.38
CA LEU A 43 2.71 -8.06 -2.06
C LEU A 43 1.58 -9.10 -2.17
N LEU A 44 0.59 -8.88 -3.03
CA LEU A 44 -0.53 -9.80 -3.22
C LEU A 44 -0.06 -11.17 -3.73
N LYS A 45 0.90 -11.19 -4.67
CA LYS A 45 1.54 -12.44 -5.11
C LYS A 45 2.28 -13.14 -3.98
N ALA A 46 3.00 -12.40 -3.14
CA ALA A 46 3.70 -12.98 -1.99
C ALA A 46 2.71 -13.57 -0.95
N ILE A 47 1.56 -12.91 -0.74
CA ILE A 47 0.48 -13.41 0.10
C ILE A 47 -0.06 -14.73 -0.45
N ASP A 48 -0.38 -14.77 -1.74
CA ASP A 48 -0.90 -15.97 -2.40
C ASP A 48 0.09 -17.14 -2.31
N LEU A 49 1.36 -16.90 -2.62
CA LEU A 49 2.43 -17.90 -2.54
C LEU A 49 2.63 -18.47 -1.12
N LYS A 50 2.51 -17.63 -0.09
CA LYS A 50 2.79 -18.03 1.30
C LYS A 50 1.57 -18.59 2.03
N TYR A 51 0.38 -18.06 1.75
CA TYR A 51 -0.84 -18.35 2.52
C TYR A 51 -1.96 -18.97 1.67
N GLY A 52 -1.76 -19.13 0.36
CA GLY A 52 -2.69 -19.76 -0.58
C GLY A 52 -3.87 -18.89 -1.00
N SER A 53 -4.19 -17.84 -0.24
CA SER A 53 -5.14 -16.79 -0.60
C SER A 53 -5.01 -15.59 0.32
N PHE A 54 -5.69 -14.49 -0.02
CA PHE A 54 -5.77 -13.32 0.86
C PHE A 54 -6.52 -13.63 2.17
N GLU A 55 -7.59 -14.42 2.13
CA GLU A 55 -8.31 -14.90 3.32
C GLU A 55 -7.42 -15.79 4.19
N GLY A 56 -6.58 -16.62 3.56
CA GLY A 56 -5.56 -17.42 4.24
C GLY A 56 -4.58 -16.52 5.01
N TYR A 57 -4.15 -15.41 4.40
CA TYR A 57 -3.29 -14.44 5.07
C TYR A 57 -4.00 -13.73 6.23
N ILE A 58 -5.25 -13.29 6.06
CA ILE A 58 -6.02 -12.66 7.14
C ILE A 58 -6.14 -13.60 8.34
N ARG A 59 -6.57 -14.86 8.12
CA ARG A 59 -6.81 -15.80 9.21
C ARG A 59 -5.52 -16.33 9.83
N ASN A 60 -4.54 -16.71 9.01
CA ASN A 60 -3.37 -17.45 9.48
C ASN A 60 -2.14 -16.55 9.67
N GLY A 61 -1.99 -15.53 8.82
CA GLY A 61 -0.87 -14.58 8.89
C GLY A 61 -1.12 -13.45 9.88
N LEU A 62 -2.29 -12.81 9.80
CA LEU A 62 -2.69 -11.72 10.70
C LEU A 62 -3.40 -12.20 11.97
N GLN A 63 -3.74 -13.50 12.05
CA GLN A 63 -4.50 -14.08 13.16
C GLN A 63 -5.83 -13.34 13.42
N PHE A 64 -6.44 -12.84 12.34
CA PHE A 64 -7.64 -12.01 12.40
C PHE A 64 -8.89 -12.85 12.16
N SER A 65 -9.67 -13.06 13.21
CA SER A 65 -10.79 -14.00 13.18
C SER A 65 -11.97 -13.49 12.36
N VAL A 66 -12.92 -14.36 12.06
CA VAL A 66 -14.18 -13.97 11.39
C VAL A 66 -14.97 -12.98 12.24
N GLU A 67 -14.95 -13.12 13.56
CA GLU A 67 -15.63 -12.19 14.46
C GLU A 67 -14.98 -10.81 14.45
N ASP A 68 -13.65 -10.74 14.37
CA ASP A 68 -12.96 -9.46 14.24
C ASP A 68 -13.26 -8.79 12.90
N GLN A 69 -13.32 -9.56 11.81
CA GLN A 69 -13.73 -9.07 10.50
C GLN A 69 -15.17 -8.55 10.49
N ARG A 70 -16.08 -9.23 11.20
CA ARG A 70 -17.48 -8.82 11.34
C ARG A 70 -17.57 -7.46 12.03
N LYS A 71 -16.93 -7.31 13.20
CA LYS A 71 -16.87 -6.04 13.94
C LYS A 71 -16.23 -4.91 13.12
N LEU A 72 -15.17 -5.23 12.37
CA LEU A 72 -14.51 -4.25 11.51
C LEU A 72 -15.45 -3.76 10.40
N LYS A 73 -16.20 -4.67 9.77
CA LYS A 73 -17.20 -4.31 8.75
C LYS A 73 -18.29 -3.41 9.33
N GLU A 74 -18.81 -3.71 10.52
CA GLU A 74 -19.81 -2.85 11.20
C GLU A 74 -19.29 -1.42 11.40
N ILE A 75 -18.02 -1.26 11.79
CA ILE A 75 -17.41 0.05 12.03
C ILE A 75 -17.28 0.88 10.74
N TYR A 76 -16.82 0.24 9.65
CA TYR A 76 -16.42 0.98 8.44
C TYR A 76 -17.49 1.08 7.37
N LEU A 77 -18.41 0.11 7.31
CA LEU A 77 -19.49 0.10 6.32
C LEU A 77 -20.81 0.57 6.92
N GLY A 78 -20.98 0.44 8.24
CA GLY A 78 -22.29 0.55 8.88
C GLY A 78 -23.23 -0.56 8.41
N ASP A 79 -24.09 -1.05 9.29
CA ASP A 79 -25.36 -1.62 8.81
C ASP A 79 -26.34 -0.46 8.55
#